data_AF-A0A1F7N072-F1
#
_entry.id   AF-A0A1F7N072-F1
#
_cell.length_a   1.000
_cell.length_b   1.000
_cell.length_c   1.000
_cell.angle_alpha   90.00
_cell.angle_beta   90.00
_cell.angle_gamma   90.00
#
_symmetry.space_group_name_H-M   'P 1'
#
loop_
_entity.id
_entity.type
_entity.pdbx_description
1 polymer ?
#
loop_
_entity_poly.entity_id
_entity_poly.type
_entity_poly.pdbx_seq_one_letter_code
_entity_poly.pdbx_strand_id
1 'polypeptide(L)' 'MLETEGEILITRDAKPVARLVRFVTPRRARKRFEPAKHAAWQARVGGKRPVRWVDEFLGRDRRAGGVSGRS' A
#
# COMPACT_ATOMS: atom_id res chain seq x y z
N MET A 1 0.32 -28.06 -5.54
CA MET A 1 -0.04 -28.96 -4.42
C MET A 1 -0.62 -28.17 -3.25
N LEU A 2 0.15 -27.35 -2.51
CA LEU A 2 -0.41 -26.45 -1.46
C LEU A 2 -1.26 -25.27 -1.97
N GLU A 3 -1.20 -24.95 -3.27
CA GLU A 3 -2.04 -23.89 -3.85
C GLU A 3 -3.51 -24.32 -4.00
N THR A 4 -3.75 -25.64 -4.06
CA THR A 4 -5.07 -26.25 -4.26
C THR A 4 -5.58 -26.91 -2.98
N GLU A 5 -4.69 -27.56 -2.23
CA GLU A 5 -4.98 -28.19 -0.94
C GLU A 5 -4.59 -27.24 0.20
N GLY A 6 -5.56 -26.85 1.03
CA GLY A 6 -5.34 -25.86 2.11
C GLY A 6 -4.40 -26.34 3.22
N GLU A 7 -4.15 -27.65 3.29
CA GLU A 7 -3.30 -28.29 4.27
C GLU A 7 -2.78 -29.63 3.76
N ILE A 8 -1.53 -29.96 4.09
CA ILE A 8 -0.94 -31.29 3.90
C ILE A 8 -0.58 -31.87 5.26
N LEU A 9 -1.16 -33.04 5.58
CA LEU A 9 -0.81 -33.81 6.77
C LEU A 9 0.45 -34.63 6.49
N ILE A 10 1.52 -34.38 7.24
CA ILE A 10 2.76 -35.13 7.16
C ILE A 10 2.67 -36.31 8.12
N THR A 11 2.85 -37.52 7.59
CA THR A 11 2.82 -38.77 8.37
C THR A 11 4.19 -39.44 8.41
N ARG A 12 4.53 -40.08 9.53
CA ARG A 12 5.63 -41.04 9.65
C ARG A 12 5.06 -42.36 10.17
N ASP A 13 5.36 -43.46 9.49
CA ASP A 13 4.85 -44.81 9.85
C ASP A 13 3.32 -44.84 9.99
N ALA A 14 2.62 -44.22 9.02
CA ALA A 14 1.17 -44.02 8.99
C ALA A 14 0.59 -43.22 10.17
N LYS A 15 1.43 -42.61 11.01
CA LYS A 15 1.01 -41.74 12.11
C LYS A 15 1.23 -40.27 11.75
N PRO A 16 0.27 -39.38 12.03
CA PRO A 16 0.46 -37.95 11.80
C PRO A 16 1.54 -37.39 12.71
N VAL A 17 2.49 -36.64 12.15
CA VAL A 17 3.60 -36.04 12.90
C VAL A 17 3.67 -34.52 12.74
N ALA A 18 3.19 -33.96 11.63
CA ALA A 18 3.17 -32.52 11.41
C ALA A 18 2.09 -32.13 10.40
N ARG A 19 1.79 -30.82 10.33
CA ARG A 19 0.87 -30.24 9.36
C ARG A 19 1.61 -29.13 8.61
N LEU A 20 1.58 -29.17 7.29
CA LEU A 20 2.09 -28.12 6.44
C LEU A 20 0.89 -27.32 5.93
N VAL A 21 0.81 -26.06 6.34
CA VAL A 21 -0.27 -25.14 5.96
C VAL A 21 0.28 -23.99 5.15
N ARG A 22 -0.56 -23.41 4.29
CA ARG A 22 -0.19 -22.19 3.58
C ARG A 22 0.02 -21.05 4.57
N PHE A 23 1.23 -20.51 4.60
CA PHE A 23 1.49 -19.28 5.33
C PHE A 23 1.00 -18.08 4.52
N VAL A 24 0.07 -17.31 5.10
CA VAL A 24 -0.34 -16.02 4.57
C VAL A 24 0.21 -14.96 5.50
N THR A 25 1.14 -14.13 5.00
CA THR A 25 1.65 -12.99 5.77
C THR A 25 0.45 -12.14 6.20
N PRO A 26 0.23 -11.93 7.52
CA PRO A 26 -0.89 -11.13 7.97
C PRO A 26 -0.78 -9.75 7.35
N ARG A 27 -1.85 -9.29 6.68
CA ARG A 27 -1.90 -7.95 6.12
C ARG A 27 -1.80 -6.96 7.27
N ARG A 28 -0.66 -6.26 7.35
CA ARG A 28 -0.53 -5.13 8.26
C ARG A 28 -1.65 -4.14 7.95
N ALA A 29 -2.47 -3.82 8.95
CA ALA A 29 -3.49 -2.80 8.80
C ALA A 29 -2.84 -1.52 8.27
N ARG A 30 -3.35 -1.01 7.14
CA ARG A 30 -2.90 0.29 6.62
C ARG A 30 -3.26 1.33 7.67
N LYS A 31 -2.27 2.12 8.08
CA LYS A 31 -2.56 3.27 8.96
C LYS A 31 -3.55 4.16 8.25
N ARG A 32 -4.57 4.62 8.97
CA ARG A 32 -5.49 5.63 8.46
C ARG A 32 -4.69 6.87 8.08
N PHE A 33 -5.06 7.50 6.98
CA PHE A 33 -4.48 8.79 6.63
C PHE A 33 -4.78 9.81 7.73
N GLU A 34 -3.74 10.44 8.25
CA GLU A 34 -3.86 11.53 9.21
C GLU A 34 -3.34 12.83 8.58
N PRO A 35 -4.21 13.81 8.32
CA PRO A 35 -3.84 15.05 7.65
C PRO A 35 -2.69 15.78 8.34
N ALA A 36 -2.72 15.89 9.67
CA ALA A 36 -1.69 16.59 10.44
C ALA A 36 -0.31 15.91 10.36
N LYS A 37 -0.27 14.58 10.50
CA LYS A 37 0.98 13.81 10.37
C LYS A 37 1.54 13.89 8.95
N HIS A 38 0.66 13.87 7.96
CA HIS A 38 1.07 14.01 6.56
C HIS A 38 1.62 15.41 6.26
N ALA A 39 0.96 16.47 6.73
CA ALA A 39 1.43 17.85 6.57
C ALA A 39 2.80 18.07 7.25
N ALA A 40 2.99 17.53 8.46
CA ALA A 40 4.28 17.57 9.15
C ALA A 40 5.37 16.81 8.37
N TRP A 41 5.05 15.64 7.79
CA TRP A 41 5.96 14.91 6.92
C TRP A 41 6.31 15.72 5.66
N GLN A 42 5.33 16.33 5.00
CA GLN A 42 5.55 17.19 3.84
C GLN A 42 6.45 18.39 4.17
N ALA A 43 6.22 19.07 5.29
CA ALA A 43 7.04 20.20 5.73
C ALA A 43 8.49 19.76 6.01
N ARG A 44 8.67 18.57 6.59
CA ARG A 44 9.99 18.00 6.88
C ARG A 44 10.74 17.60 5.61
N VAL A 45 10.09 16.86 4.70
CA VAL A 45 10.71 16.39 3.45
C VAL A 45 10.92 17.53 2.46
N GLY A 46 10.01 18.49 2.41
CA GLY A 46 10.07 19.66 1.53
C GLY A 46 10.92 20.83 2.05
N GLY A 47 11.68 20.65 3.15
CA GLY A 47 12.60 21.67 3.66
C GLY A 47 11.93 22.99 4.07
N LYS A 48 10.70 22.95 4.61
CA LYS A 48 9.87 24.12 4.97
C LYS A 48 9.52 25.07 3.82
N ARG A 49 9.78 24.70 2.56
CA ARG A 49 9.32 25.45 1.38
C ARG A 49 8.03 24.82 0.86
N PRO A 50 7.09 25.61 0.31
CA PRO A 50 5.96 25.04 -0.41
C PRO A 50 6.49 24.32 -1.66
N VAL A 51 6.60 22.99 -1.59
CA VAL A 51 7.05 22.18 -2.74
C VAL A 51 5.85 21.78 -3.56
N ARG A 52 5.81 22.24 -4.81
CA ARG A 52 4.72 21.95 -5.75
C ARG A 52 5.19 20.86 -6.72
N TRP A 53 5.21 19.62 -6.22
CA TRP A 53 5.78 18.45 -6.90
C TRP A 53 5.18 18.14 -8.28
N VAL A 54 3.94 18.58 -8.51
CA VAL A 54 3.19 18.31 -9.74
C VAL A 54 3.07 19.53 -10.65
N ASP A 55 3.61 20.68 -10.25
CA ASP A 55 3.42 21.93 -11.01
C ASP A 55 4.03 21.88 -12.41
N GLU A 56 5.18 21.21 -12.56
CA GLU A 56 5.81 20.98 -13.86
C GLU A 56 4.90 20.19 -14.81
N PHE A 57 4.22 19.17 -14.28
CA PHE A 57 3.32 18.30 -15.04
C PHE A 57 1.96 18.96 -15.32
N LEU A 58 1.49 19.83 -14.42
CA LEU A 58 0.22 20.54 -14.54
C LEU A 58 0.33 21.84 -15.35
N GLY A 59 1.54 22.27 -15.72
CA GLY A 59 1.76 23.52 -16.45
C GLY A 59 1.05 23.54 -17.81
N ARG A 60 0.95 22.38 -18.49
CA ARG A 60 0.24 22.26 -19.76
C ARG A 60 -1.27 22.46 -19.59
N ASP A 61 -1.87 21.78 -18.62
CA ASP A 61 -3.31 21.80 -18.38
C ASP A 61 -3.80 23.14 -17.82
N ARG A 62 -2.98 23.81 -16.98
CA ARG A 62 -3.28 25.17 -16.49
C ARG A 62 -3.22 26.21 -17.59
N ARG A 63 -2.26 26.11 -18.52
CA ARG A 63 -2.15 27.01 -19.69
C ARG A 63 -3.27 26.76 -20.71
N ALA A 64 -3.76 25.52 -20.79
CA ALA A 64 -4.85 25.14 -21.68
C ALA A 64 -6.26 25.49 -21.15
N GLY A 65 -6.37 26.16 -20.00
CA GLY A 65 -7.66 26.63 -19.48
C GLY A 65 -8.57 25.51 -18.98
N GLY A 66 -8.07 24.67 -18.07
CA GLY A 66 -8.87 23.95 -17.06
C GLY A 66 -10.00 23.04 -17.56
N VAL A 67 -9.81 21.72 -17.46
CA VAL A 67 -10.93 20.77 -17.48
C VAL A 67 -11.87 21.12 -16.32
N SER A 68 -13.06 21.59 -16.67
CA SER A 68 -14.17 21.85 -15.74
C SER A 68 -14.69 20.53 -15.16
N GLY A 69 -14.04 20.02 -14.13
CA GLY A 69 -14.62 19.03 -13.23
C GLY A 69 -15.55 19.75 -12.25
N ARG A 70 -16.81 19.93 -12.64
CA ARG A 70 -17.89 20.33 -11.73
C ARG A 70 -18.11 19.20 -10.70
N SER A 71 -18.08 19.55 -9.42
CA SER A 71 -18.82 18.90 -8.34
C SER A 71 -19.83 19.90 -7.79
#